data_AF-A0A3B8ZL41-F1
#
_entry.id   AF-A0A3B8ZL41-F1
#
_cell.length_a   1.000
_cell.length_b   1.000
_cell.length_c   1.000
_cell.angle_alpha   90.00
_cell.angle_beta   90.00
_cell.angle_gamma   90.00
#
_symmetry.space_group_name_H-M   'P 1'
#
loop_
_entity.id
_entity.type
_entity.pdbx_description
1 polymer ?
#
loop_
_entity_poly.entity_id
_entity_poly.type
_entity_poly.pdbx_seq_one_letter_code
_entity_poly.pdbx_strand_id
1 'polypeptide(L)'
;MRYDLNTRFCFQGRILIQGCGSVAQCLLPLILRHFDMPADRILVIDKEDKRQEIADALATGVRFEQIEITPDNYAQFLNRNLSAGDLLIDVAWNIETLSLLEWAHQTGVLYINTSVEEWDPYSKVGAAQTLYARQMKIRQLVASWNNRHQGPTAVLDHGANPGLVSHFVKVALLQIAQKILDEKPEDTRVASLREAIDSGAFNQLAMLTGTKVIHISERDTQVTSLPKRPNEFVNTWSIEGFYEEGIAPAELGWGTHEKRLPVDACHHQRGPQNQIYLDNHRGMDTLVRSWVPGGQIHGMVIRHGEAFSISEYLTVRDSKRRLLYRPTVHYAYWPTDSAVASLYELRARNLVLQDNLRIMTNEVTDGADILGCLLMGHDFGAWWIGSTLDIHETRRLLHGQNPTTLQVASSMLGALNWMLRNPNRGVNLPDQLPHEEILAVSRPYLGPIFSQAIDWRPNPQIPVEDEQWQFDSFLINHDPAQFWLPDGTVDSAQQSYIADWVAAGKVRFMYGVCWPRARFNLFNATFARAGVYRERLEDFHRPERYGIAGLRPCQRIWRTWNRNAQRDHRA
;
A
#
# COMPACT_ATOMS: atom_id res chain seq x y z
N MET A 1 -19.16 7.06 -23.88
CA MET A 1 -19.85 8.36 -23.67
C MET A 1 -18.78 9.39 -23.34
N ARG A 2 -18.91 10.64 -23.81
CA ARG A 2 -18.06 11.73 -23.32
C ARG A 2 -18.68 12.24 -22.03
N TYR A 3 -17.98 12.10 -20.91
CA TYR A 3 -18.37 12.69 -19.65
C TYR A 3 -17.68 14.05 -19.51
N ASP A 4 -18.40 15.01 -18.97
CA ASP A 4 -17.93 16.36 -18.68
C ASP A 4 -18.46 16.81 -17.31
N LEU A 5 -18.11 18.04 -16.92
CA LEU A 5 -18.53 18.63 -15.64
C LEU A 5 -20.06 18.85 -15.51
N ASN A 6 -20.82 18.70 -16.60
CA ASN A 6 -22.27 18.89 -16.64
C ASN A 6 -23.05 17.57 -16.71
N THR A 7 -22.36 16.43 -16.84
CA THR A 7 -23.02 15.14 -17.00
C THR A 7 -23.78 14.76 -15.72
N ARG A 8 -25.04 14.33 -15.85
CA ARG A 8 -25.90 13.96 -14.71
C ARG A 8 -26.14 12.44 -14.64
N PHE A 9 -26.24 11.91 -13.43
CA PHE A 9 -26.52 10.51 -13.10
C PHE A 9 -27.87 10.43 -12.39
N CYS A 10 -28.83 9.71 -12.97
CA CYS A 10 -30.13 9.53 -12.32
C CYS A 10 -30.01 8.59 -11.13
N PHE A 11 -30.48 9.01 -9.96
CA PHE A 11 -30.58 8.15 -8.79
C PHE A 11 -31.87 8.46 -8.01
N GLN A 12 -32.65 7.43 -7.72
CA GLN A 12 -33.95 7.57 -7.07
C GLN A 12 -33.92 7.17 -5.58
N GLY A 13 -32.85 6.52 -5.13
CA GLY A 13 -32.67 6.12 -3.74
C GLY A 13 -32.24 7.28 -2.83
N ARG A 14 -31.91 6.93 -1.60
CA ARG A 14 -31.27 7.80 -0.61
C ARG A 14 -29.77 7.55 -0.59
N ILE A 15 -29.03 8.56 -0.18
CA ILE A 15 -27.58 8.45 0.06
C ILE A 15 -27.33 8.72 1.54
N LEU A 16 -26.60 7.83 2.19
CA LEU A 16 -26.01 8.07 3.50
C LEU A 16 -24.50 8.11 3.33
N ILE A 17 -23.89 9.24 3.69
CA ILE A 17 -22.43 9.42 3.73
C ILE A 17 -22.00 9.31 5.19
N GLN A 18 -21.23 8.27 5.48
CA GLN A 18 -20.69 8.00 6.80
C GLN A 18 -19.26 8.55 6.89
N GLY A 19 -19.04 9.46 7.84
CA GLY A 19 -17.83 10.27 7.96
C GLY A 19 -17.96 11.57 7.18
N CYS A 20 -17.62 12.69 7.83
CA CYS A 20 -17.62 14.04 7.25
C CYS A 20 -16.20 14.64 7.28
N GLY A 21 -15.20 13.79 7.05
CA GLY A 21 -13.80 14.19 6.86
C GLY A 21 -13.52 14.80 5.49
N SER A 22 -12.23 14.96 5.17
CA SER A 22 -11.78 15.63 3.95
C SER A 22 -12.29 15.00 2.65
N VAL A 23 -12.42 13.67 2.60
CA VAL A 23 -12.98 12.96 1.43
C VAL A 23 -14.45 13.30 1.21
N ALA A 24 -15.29 13.23 2.25
CA ALA A 24 -16.71 13.56 2.17
C ALA A 24 -16.94 15.02 1.77
N GLN A 25 -16.17 15.94 2.36
CA GLN A 25 -16.23 17.37 2.05
C GLN A 25 -15.88 17.66 0.58
N CYS A 26 -15.03 16.84 -0.04
CA CYS A 26 -14.73 16.93 -1.46
C CYS A 26 -15.76 16.21 -2.35
N LEU A 27 -16.26 15.05 -1.93
CA LEU A 27 -17.18 14.22 -2.70
C LEU A 27 -18.60 14.80 -2.72
N LEU A 28 -19.08 15.36 -1.61
CA LEU A 28 -20.46 15.84 -1.48
C LEU A 28 -20.82 16.93 -2.52
N PRO A 29 -19.97 17.94 -2.79
CA PRO A 29 -20.20 18.87 -3.89
C PRO A 29 -20.26 18.19 -5.26
N LEU A 30 -19.47 17.13 -5.50
CA LEU A 30 -19.53 16.37 -6.74
C LEU A 30 -20.83 15.56 -6.85
N ILE A 31 -21.32 14.99 -5.74
CA ILE A 31 -22.63 14.33 -5.71
C ILE A 31 -23.73 15.34 -6.04
N LEU A 32 -23.77 16.51 -5.39
CA LEU A 32 -24.77 17.56 -5.67
C LEU A 32 -24.69 18.07 -7.12
N ARG A 33 -23.48 18.09 -7.70
CA ARG A 33 -23.26 18.48 -9.10
C ARG A 33 -23.69 17.43 -10.10
N HIS A 34 -23.50 16.14 -9.82
CA HIS A 34 -23.68 15.08 -10.81
C HIS A 34 -24.93 14.23 -10.59
N PHE A 35 -25.41 14.05 -9.38
CA PHE A 35 -26.60 13.24 -9.14
C PHE A 35 -27.84 14.07 -9.41
N ASP A 36 -28.74 13.54 -10.22
CA ASP A 36 -30.07 14.09 -10.44
C ASP A 36 -31.02 13.51 -9.38
N MET A 37 -30.97 14.10 -8.19
CA MET A 37 -31.78 13.72 -7.03
C MET A 37 -32.04 14.91 -6.10
N PRO A 38 -33.13 14.90 -5.31
CA PRO A 38 -33.34 15.87 -4.24
C PRO A 38 -32.25 15.80 -3.17
N ALA A 39 -31.69 16.96 -2.78
CA ALA A 39 -30.63 17.04 -1.78
C ALA A 39 -31.06 16.57 -0.38
N ASP A 40 -32.36 16.66 -0.04
CA ASP A 40 -32.92 16.20 1.24
C ASP A 40 -32.90 14.67 1.43
N ARG A 41 -32.65 13.93 0.34
CA ARG A 41 -32.39 12.48 0.35
C ARG A 41 -30.94 12.11 0.66
N ILE A 42 -30.07 13.10 0.87
CA ILE A 42 -28.68 12.91 1.28
C ILE A 42 -28.58 13.17 2.78
N LEU A 43 -28.09 12.18 3.52
CA LEU A 43 -27.76 12.28 4.94
C LEU A 43 -26.25 12.12 5.12
N VAL A 44 -25.62 13.09 5.77
CA VAL A 44 -24.22 13.00 6.21
C VAL A 44 -24.19 12.75 7.72
N ILE A 45 -23.34 11.83 8.17
CA ILE A 45 -23.16 11.56 9.60
C ILE A 45 -21.69 11.65 10.01
N ASP A 46 -21.45 12.14 11.21
CA ASP A 46 -20.14 12.14 11.86
C ASP A 46 -20.31 12.20 13.38
N LYS A 47 -19.33 11.71 14.15
CA LYS A 47 -19.33 11.82 15.61
C LYS A 47 -19.08 13.26 16.07
N GLU A 48 -18.33 14.03 15.28
CA GLU A 48 -18.08 15.45 15.51
C GLU A 48 -19.14 16.31 14.82
N ASP A 49 -19.39 17.52 15.34
CA ASP A 49 -20.27 18.48 14.65
C ASP A 49 -19.51 19.12 13.49
N LYS A 50 -19.72 18.58 12.28
CA LYS A 50 -19.08 19.02 11.04
C LYS A 50 -19.95 19.96 10.19
N ARG A 51 -21.02 20.54 10.76
CA ARG A 51 -21.97 21.36 10.00
C ARG A 51 -21.34 22.61 9.39
N GLN A 52 -20.30 23.16 10.02
CA GLN A 52 -19.62 24.34 9.50
C GLN A 52 -18.84 24.02 8.21
N GLU A 53 -18.22 22.85 8.16
CA GLU A 53 -17.39 22.38 7.05
C GLU A 53 -18.21 22.06 5.80
N ILE A 54 -19.51 21.77 5.94
CA ILE A 54 -20.43 21.48 4.83
C ILE A 54 -21.62 22.45 4.75
N ALA A 55 -21.48 23.67 5.29
CA ALA A 55 -22.57 24.64 5.38
C ALA A 55 -23.28 24.90 4.04
N ASP A 56 -22.51 24.99 2.94
CA ASP A 56 -23.05 25.18 1.59
C ASP A 56 -23.95 24.02 1.14
N ALA A 57 -23.57 22.78 1.47
CA ALA A 57 -24.37 21.60 1.15
C ALA A 57 -25.66 21.57 1.99
N LEU A 58 -25.59 21.92 3.28
CA LEU A 58 -26.77 22.03 4.15
C LEU A 58 -27.76 23.06 3.61
N ALA A 59 -27.28 24.18 3.08
CA ALA A 59 -28.13 25.21 2.46
C ALA A 59 -28.90 24.72 1.23
N THR A 60 -28.43 23.66 0.56
CA THR A 60 -29.17 23.00 -0.54
C THR A 60 -30.24 22.02 -0.08
N GLY A 61 -30.28 21.67 1.22
CA GLY A 61 -31.22 20.72 1.81
C GLY A 61 -30.59 19.39 2.28
N VAL A 62 -29.27 19.21 2.13
CA VAL A 62 -28.58 18.04 2.70
C VAL A 62 -28.79 17.98 4.21
N ARG A 63 -29.04 16.78 4.73
CA ARG A 63 -29.24 16.55 6.16
C ARG A 63 -27.92 16.18 6.82
N PHE A 64 -27.74 16.59 8.07
CA PHE A 64 -26.61 16.19 8.90
C PHE A 64 -27.08 15.72 10.27
N GLU A 65 -26.57 14.56 10.70
CA GLU A 65 -26.80 14.02 12.04
C GLU A 65 -25.47 13.75 12.73
N GLN A 66 -25.29 14.34 13.91
CA GLN A 66 -24.12 14.09 14.74
C GLN A 66 -24.36 12.80 15.52
N ILE A 67 -23.65 11.73 15.18
CA ILE A 67 -23.76 10.43 15.81
C ILE A 67 -22.44 9.65 15.69
N GLU A 68 -22.06 9.00 16.78
CA GLU A 68 -20.99 8.01 16.76
C GLU A 68 -21.55 6.63 16.40
N ILE A 69 -21.08 6.06 15.30
CA ILE A 69 -21.43 4.69 14.89
C ILE A 69 -20.53 3.71 15.62
N THR A 70 -21.13 2.72 16.27
CA THR A 70 -20.47 1.74 17.12
C THR A 70 -20.91 0.32 16.75
N PRO A 71 -20.18 -0.73 17.21
CA PRO A 71 -20.61 -2.12 17.02
C PRO A 71 -22.04 -2.38 17.51
N ASP A 72 -22.51 -1.65 18.53
CA ASP A 72 -23.80 -1.87 19.16
C ASP A 72 -24.97 -1.17 18.45
N ASN A 73 -24.71 -0.10 17.70
CA ASN A 73 -25.77 0.76 17.16
C ASN A 73 -25.87 0.77 15.61
N TYR A 74 -24.84 0.34 14.88
CA TYR A 74 -24.74 0.58 13.44
C TYR A 74 -25.95 0.01 12.67
N ALA A 75 -26.33 -1.24 12.92
CA ALA A 75 -27.41 -1.89 12.19
C ALA A 75 -28.77 -1.22 12.45
N GLN A 76 -29.06 -0.85 13.70
CA GLN A 76 -30.30 -0.17 14.05
C GLN A 76 -30.37 1.21 13.39
N PHE A 77 -29.26 1.95 13.40
CA PHE A 77 -29.19 3.27 12.80
C PHE A 77 -29.36 3.20 11.27
N LEU A 78 -28.64 2.30 10.61
CA LEU A 78 -28.70 2.15 9.15
C LEU A 78 -30.09 1.67 8.69
N ASN A 79 -30.73 0.73 9.41
CA ASN A 79 -32.09 0.26 9.11
C ASN A 79 -33.17 1.36 9.20
N ARG A 80 -32.92 2.43 9.97
CA ARG A 80 -33.84 3.58 10.06
C ARG A 80 -33.71 4.52 8.86
N ASN A 81 -32.52 4.58 8.26
CA ASN A 81 -32.17 5.61 7.28
C ASN A 81 -32.14 5.08 5.84
N LEU A 82 -31.80 3.80 5.65
CA LEU A 82 -31.58 3.16 4.36
C LEU A 82 -32.46 1.93 4.17
N SER A 83 -32.72 1.60 2.92
CA SER A 83 -33.50 0.47 2.45
C SER A 83 -32.95 -0.06 1.12
N ALA A 84 -33.44 -1.22 0.67
CA ALA A 84 -32.97 -1.84 -0.58
C ALA A 84 -32.96 -0.86 -1.76
N GLY A 85 -31.84 -0.78 -2.48
CA GLY A 85 -31.62 0.15 -3.59
C GLY A 85 -31.07 1.52 -3.18
N ASP A 86 -31.01 1.84 -1.89
CA ASP A 86 -30.31 3.02 -1.38
C ASP A 86 -28.77 2.79 -1.37
N LEU A 87 -28.01 3.85 -1.12
CA LEU A 87 -26.55 3.85 -1.19
C LEU A 87 -25.92 4.30 0.14
N LEU A 88 -25.02 3.46 0.65
CA LEU A 88 -24.11 3.77 1.75
C LEU A 88 -22.71 4.08 1.19
N ILE A 89 -22.25 5.32 1.43
CA ILE A 89 -20.90 5.77 1.12
C ILE A 89 -20.14 5.87 2.44
N ASP A 90 -19.14 5.01 2.61
CA ASP A 90 -18.37 4.89 3.84
C ASP A 90 -16.95 5.45 3.66
N VAL A 91 -16.73 6.62 4.25
CA VAL A 91 -15.46 7.38 4.20
C VAL A 91 -15.05 7.81 5.60
N ALA A 92 -15.43 7.01 6.60
CA ALA A 92 -15.01 7.14 7.99
C ALA A 92 -13.81 6.21 8.28
N TRP A 93 -13.19 6.41 9.44
CA TRP A 93 -12.14 5.55 9.98
C TRP A 93 -12.66 4.81 11.23
N ASN A 94 -12.09 3.65 11.55
CA ASN A 94 -12.46 2.79 12.68
C ASN A 94 -13.92 2.29 12.70
N ILE A 95 -14.55 2.12 11.53
CA ILE A 95 -15.87 1.47 11.41
C ILE A 95 -15.67 0.21 10.56
N GLU A 96 -15.98 -0.96 11.12
CA GLU A 96 -15.57 -2.22 10.47
C GLU A 96 -16.30 -2.49 9.16
N THR A 97 -15.51 -2.61 8.08
CA THR A 97 -16.01 -2.90 6.74
C THR A 97 -16.79 -4.20 6.67
N LEU A 98 -16.38 -5.25 7.41
CA LEU A 98 -17.10 -6.54 7.38
C LEU A 98 -18.55 -6.41 7.87
N SER A 99 -18.74 -5.71 8.99
CA SER A 99 -20.07 -5.46 9.56
C SER A 99 -20.97 -4.69 8.59
N LEU A 100 -20.45 -3.63 7.99
CA LEU A 100 -21.21 -2.81 7.02
C LEU A 100 -21.49 -3.57 5.72
N LEU A 101 -20.51 -4.32 5.23
CA LEU A 101 -20.62 -5.11 4.00
C LEU A 101 -21.66 -6.22 4.15
N GLU A 102 -21.65 -6.96 5.26
CA GLU A 102 -22.67 -7.97 5.55
C GLU A 102 -24.06 -7.35 5.66
N TRP A 103 -24.19 -6.26 6.41
CA TRP A 103 -25.46 -5.55 6.56
C TRP A 103 -26.00 -5.03 5.22
N ALA A 104 -25.15 -4.41 4.40
CA ALA A 104 -25.54 -3.89 3.08
C ALA A 104 -25.98 -5.02 2.15
N HIS A 105 -25.27 -6.16 2.17
CA HIS A 105 -25.64 -7.35 1.43
C HIS A 105 -27.02 -7.89 1.83
N GLN A 106 -27.30 -8.01 3.14
CA GLN A 106 -28.56 -8.52 3.67
C GLN A 106 -29.75 -7.60 3.42
N THR A 107 -29.53 -6.29 3.37
CA THR A 107 -30.58 -5.28 3.22
C THR A 107 -30.80 -4.81 1.78
N GLY A 108 -29.96 -5.24 0.84
CA GLY A 108 -30.04 -4.83 -0.56
C GLY A 108 -29.53 -3.41 -0.82
N VAL A 109 -28.73 -2.85 0.10
CA VAL A 109 -28.15 -1.51 0.00
C VAL A 109 -26.84 -1.58 -0.78
N LEU A 110 -26.61 -0.61 -1.67
CA LEU A 110 -25.34 -0.44 -2.37
C LEU A 110 -24.29 0.09 -1.39
N TYR A 111 -23.06 -0.42 -1.46
CA TYR A 111 -21.99 -0.04 -0.53
C TYR A 111 -20.72 0.37 -1.28
N ILE A 112 -20.10 1.48 -0.88
CA ILE A 112 -18.77 1.83 -1.34
C ILE A 112 -17.93 2.36 -0.19
N ASN A 113 -16.64 2.01 -0.17
CA ASN A 113 -15.67 2.61 0.73
C ASN A 113 -14.34 2.93 0.03
N THR A 114 -13.44 3.60 0.75
CA THR A 114 -12.08 3.92 0.28
C THR A 114 -10.98 3.14 1.00
N SER A 115 -11.31 2.43 2.09
CA SER A 115 -10.39 1.63 2.90
C SER A 115 -11.14 0.48 3.58
N VAL A 116 -10.48 -0.66 3.76
CA VAL A 116 -10.96 -1.76 4.61
C VAL A 116 -10.56 -1.53 6.07
N GLU A 117 -11.53 -1.05 6.84
CA GLU A 117 -11.42 -0.62 8.24
C GLU A 117 -11.85 -1.71 9.23
N GLU A 118 -11.39 -1.59 10.48
CA GLU A 118 -11.77 -2.42 11.63
C GLU A 118 -12.21 -1.53 12.82
N TRP A 119 -13.05 -2.05 13.71
CA TRP A 119 -13.48 -1.29 14.90
C TRP A 119 -12.33 -0.91 15.85
N ASP A 120 -11.34 -1.80 15.98
CA ASP A 120 -10.16 -1.60 16.83
C ASP A 120 -8.91 -2.17 16.14
N PRO A 121 -8.30 -1.40 15.22
CA PRO A 121 -7.14 -1.84 14.44
C PRO A 121 -5.88 -1.99 15.30
N TYR A 122 -5.80 -1.28 16.42
CA TYR A 122 -4.61 -1.20 17.28
C TYR A 122 -4.45 -2.42 18.20
N SER A 123 -5.49 -3.22 18.37
CA SER A 123 -5.44 -4.48 19.14
C SER A 123 -4.63 -5.61 18.48
N LYS A 124 -4.19 -5.45 17.23
CA LYS A 124 -3.55 -6.50 16.42
C LYS A 124 -2.03 -6.30 16.32
N VAL A 125 -1.33 -7.41 16.10
CA VAL A 125 0.13 -7.44 15.88
C VAL A 125 0.51 -8.46 14.80
N GLY A 126 1.66 -8.25 14.15
CA GLY A 126 2.24 -9.16 13.16
C GLY A 126 1.27 -9.47 12.01
N ALA A 127 1.17 -10.74 11.61
CA ALA A 127 0.30 -11.19 10.52
C ALA A 127 -1.18 -10.78 10.65
N ALA A 128 -1.69 -10.61 11.87
CA ALA A 128 -3.09 -10.24 12.10
C ALA A 128 -3.35 -8.75 11.87
N GLN A 129 -2.29 -7.93 11.88
CA GLN A 129 -2.39 -6.50 11.61
C GLN A 129 -2.47 -6.23 10.11
N THR A 130 -2.05 -7.14 9.22
CA THR A 130 -1.89 -6.84 7.79
C THR A 130 -3.22 -6.73 7.03
N LEU A 131 -3.24 -5.99 5.91
CA LEU A 131 -4.43 -5.88 5.06
C LEU A 131 -4.79 -7.22 4.41
N TYR A 132 -3.81 -8.08 4.13
CA TYR A 132 -4.07 -9.45 3.70
C TYR A 132 -5.00 -10.18 4.67
N ALA A 133 -4.80 -10.04 5.99
CA ALA A 133 -5.66 -10.67 6.98
C ALA A 133 -7.10 -10.15 6.90
N ARG A 134 -7.30 -8.84 6.72
CA ARG A 134 -8.63 -8.24 6.53
C ARG A 134 -9.30 -8.76 5.25
N GLN A 135 -8.56 -8.80 4.15
CA GLN A 135 -9.04 -9.35 2.87
C GLN A 135 -9.44 -10.83 2.98
N MET A 136 -8.74 -11.63 3.80
CA MET A 136 -9.11 -13.03 4.03
C MET A 136 -10.44 -13.15 4.78
N LYS A 137 -10.71 -12.28 5.76
CA LYS A 137 -12.01 -12.28 6.46
C LYS A 137 -13.15 -11.88 5.51
N ILE A 138 -12.96 -10.86 4.67
CA ILE A 138 -13.94 -10.45 3.64
C ILE A 138 -14.25 -11.63 2.71
N ARG A 139 -13.22 -12.34 2.22
CA ARG A 139 -13.42 -13.51 1.34
C ARG A 139 -14.22 -14.62 2.00
N GLN A 140 -13.97 -14.89 3.28
CA GLN A 140 -14.72 -15.90 4.03
C GLN A 140 -16.19 -15.49 4.16
N LEU A 141 -16.45 -14.23 4.49
CA LEU A 141 -17.80 -13.67 4.56
C LEU A 141 -18.52 -13.79 3.21
N VAL A 142 -17.93 -13.28 2.13
CA VAL A 142 -18.52 -13.32 0.78
C VAL A 142 -18.73 -14.76 0.29
N ALA A 143 -17.82 -15.68 0.61
CA ALA A 143 -17.97 -17.10 0.24
C ALA A 143 -19.15 -17.79 0.96
N SER A 144 -19.59 -17.26 2.11
CA SER A 144 -20.74 -17.79 2.84
C SER A 144 -22.09 -17.45 2.20
N TRP A 145 -22.12 -16.48 1.27
CA TRP A 145 -23.36 -16.03 0.64
C TRP A 145 -23.74 -16.87 -0.58
N ASN A 146 -25.01 -17.29 -0.65
CA ASN A 146 -25.55 -18.07 -1.77
C ASN A 146 -25.56 -17.28 -3.09
N ASN A 147 -25.83 -15.99 -3.03
CA ASN A 147 -25.94 -15.05 -4.16
C ASN A 147 -24.71 -14.13 -4.27
N ARG A 148 -23.52 -14.57 -3.84
CA ARG A 148 -22.30 -13.73 -3.79
C ARG A 148 -21.91 -13.01 -5.09
N HIS A 149 -22.34 -13.51 -6.25
CA HIS A 149 -22.07 -12.91 -7.58
C HIS A 149 -23.27 -12.13 -8.16
N GLN A 150 -24.42 -12.12 -7.48
CA GLN A 150 -25.69 -11.54 -7.96
C GLN A 150 -26.43 -10.75 -6.85
N GLY A 151 -25.75 -10.43 -5.74
CA GLY A 151 -26.27 -9.58 -4.67
C GLY A 151 -26.06 -8.09 -4.95
N PRO A 152 -26.52 -7.21 -4.04
CA PRO A 152 -26.31 -5.76 -4.18
C PRO A 152 -24.83 -5.44 -4.36
N THR A 153 -24.55 -4.47 -5.22
CA THR A 153 -23.17 -4.10 -5.54
C THR A 153 -22.51 -3.42 -4.35
N ALA A 154 -21.38 -3.99 -3.96
CA ALA A 154 -20.44 -3.40 -3.02
C ALA A 154 -19.10 -3.17 -3.73
N VAL A 155 -18.56 -1.95 -3.68
CA VAL A 155 -17.24 -1.63 -4.22
C VAL A 155 -16.32 -1.28 -3.05
N LEU A 156 -15.31 -2.10 -2.80
CA LEU A 156 -14.36 -1.87 -1.71
C LEU A 156 -13.11 -1.18 -2.23
N ASP A 157 -12.40 -0.48 -1.34
CA ASP A 157 -11.06 0.06 -1.60
C ASP A 157 -11.02 0.97 -2.86
N HIS A 158 -12.00 1.86 -3.06
CA HIS A 158 -12.13 2.65 -4.29
C HIS A 158 -12.03 4.17 -4.09
N GLY A 159 -10.90 4.62 -3.53
CA GLY A 159 -10.44 6.00 -3.53
C GLY A 159 -9.47 6.30 -4.68
N ALA A 160 -8.37 7.00 -4.39
CA ALA A 160 -7.30 7.24 -5.36
C ALA A 160 -6.34 6.02 -5.43
N ASN A 161 -5.77 5.67 -4.30
CA ASN A 161 -4.97 4.49 -4.02
C ASN A 161 -5.45 4.01 -2.65
N PRO A 162 -6.08 2.84 -2.51
CA PRO A 162 -6.53 1.97 -3.59
C PRO A 162 -7.67 2.61 -4.41
N GLY A 163 -7.86 2.20 -5.67
CA GLY A 163 -8.93 2.71 -6.53
C GLY A 163 -8.46 3.16 -7.91
N LEU A 164 -8.31 4.47 -8.10
CA LEU A 164 -7.88 5.12 -9.35
C LEU A 164 -6.64 4.45 -9.96
N VAL A 165 -5.65 4.09 -9.12
CA VAL A 165 -4.39 3.49 -9.54
C VAL A 165 -4.56 2.13 -10.24
N SER A 166 -5.55 1.32 -9.87
CA SER A 166 -5.86 0.08 -10.58
C SER A 166 -6.26 0.33 -12.03
N HIS A 167 -6.95 1.44 -12.30
CA HIS A 167 -7.33 1.84 -13.65
C HIS A 167 -6.14 2.35 -14.44
N PHE A 168 -5.23 3.10 -13.80
CA PHE A 168 -3.98 3.52 -14.44
C PHE A 168 -3.08 2.33 -14.80
N VAL A 169 -2.97 1.31 -13.96
CA VAL A 169 -2.23 0.08 -14.30
C VAL A 169 -2.75 -0.55 -15.58
N LYS A 170 -4.08 -0.67 -15.73
CA LYS A 170 -4.71 -1.21 -16.96
C LYS A 170 -4.35 -0.37 -18.19
N VAL A 171 -4.43 0.95 -18.09
CA VAL A 171 -4.07 1.86 -19.19
C VAL A 171 -2.58 1.73 -19.56
N ALA A 172 -1.67 1.70 -18.59
CA ALA A 172 -0.25 1.53 -18.89
C ALA A 172 0.06 0.17 -19.53
N LEU A 173 -0.56 -0.93 -19.07
CA LEU A 173 -0.39 -2.23 -19.69
C LEU A 173 -0.82 -2.24 -21.16
N LEU A 174 -1.95 -1.59 -21.49
CA LEU A 174 -2.39 -1.42 -22.87
C LEU A 174 -1.42 -0.59 -23.69
N GLN A 175 -0.92 0.52 -23.14
CA GLN A 175 0.03 1.40 -23.83
C GLN A 175 1.39 0.74 -24.06
N ILE A 176 1.91 0.00 -23.08
CA ILE A 176 3.15 -0.79 -23.20
C ILE A 176 2.95 -1.89 -24.25
N ALA A 177 1.85 -2.63 -24.20
CA ALA A 177 1.54 -3.67 -25.18
C ALA A 177 1.44 -3.08 -26.59
N GLN A 178 0.74 -1.96 -26.76
CA GLN A 178 0.63 -1.27 -28.05
C GLN A 178 2.00 -0.84 -28.57
N LYS A 179 2.86 -0.28 -27.71
CA LYS A 179 4.22 0.10 -28.09
C LYS A 179 5.07 -1.11 -28.52
N ILE A 180 4.90 -2.29 -27.91
CA ILE A 180 5.52 -3.54 -28.39
C ILE A 180 5.00 -3.89 -29.79
N LEU A 181 3.69 -3.83 -30.02
CA LEU A 181 3.09 -4.12 -31.33
C LEU A 181 3.61 -3.17 -32.42
N ASP A 182 3.81 -1.89 -32.07
CA ASP A 182 4.26 -0.85 -33.00
C ASP A 182 5.77 -0.95 -33.30
N GLU A 183 6.60 -1.17 -32.29
CA GLU A 183 8.08 -1.15 -32.44
C GLU A 183 8.69 -2.54 -32.69
N LYS A 184 7.95 -3.61 -32.40
CA LYS A 184 8.40 -5.01 -32.53
C LYS A 184 7.34 -5.90 -33.19
N PRO A 185 6.90 -5.59 -34.42
CA PRO A 185 5.79 -6.30 -35.08
C PRO A 185 6.07 -7.78 -35.40
N GLU A 186 7.33 -8.19 -35.41
CA GLU A 186 7.76 -9.58 -35.63
C GLU A 186 8.06 -10.35 -34.32
N ASP A 187 7.81 -9.75 -33.15
CA ASP A 187 8.00 -10.41 -31.86
C ASP A 187 7.03 -11.59 -31.72
N THR A 188 7.52 -12.71 -31.19
CA THR A 188 6.74 -13.94 -31.04
C THR A 188 5.50 -13.77 -30.15
N ARG A 189 5.47 -12.73 -29.30
CA ARG A 189 4.36 -12.40 -28.41
C ARG A 189 3.20 -11.67 -29.11
N VAL A 190 3.38 -11.15 -30.33
CA VAL A 190 2.41 -10.25 -31.01
C VAL A 190 1.00 -10.82 -31.08
N ALA A 191 0.85 -12.09 -31.47
CA ALA A 191 -0.47 -12.72 -31.57
C ALA A 191 -1.17 -12.80 -30.20
N SER A 192 -0.45 -13.23 -29.16
CA SER A 192 -0.98 -13.33 -27.80
C SER A 192 -1.24 -11.96 -27.16
N LEU A 193 -0.45 -10.93 -27.49
CA LEU A 193 -0.70 -9.56 -27.04
C LEU A 193 -2.02 -9.03 -27.60
N ARG A 194 -2.29 -9.22 -28.89
CA ARG A 194 -3.55 -8.82 -29.51
C ARG A 194 -4.75 -9.53 -28.87
N GLU A 195 -4.66 -10.86 -28.70
CA GLU A 195 -5.70 -11.64 -28.02
C GLU A 195 -5.96 -11.14 -26.60
N ALA A 196 -4.91 -10.83 -25.84
CA ALA A 196 -5.03 -10.34 -24.47
C ALA A 196 -5.60 -8.91 -24.39
N ILE A 197 -5.30 -8.04 -25.37
CA ILE A 197 -5.92 -6.72 -25.51
C ILE A 197 -7.42 -6.88 -25.79
N ASP A 198 -7.77 -7.66 -26.82
CA ASP A 198 -9.16 -7.82 -27.29
C ASP A 198 -10.07 -8.46 -26.23
N SER A 199 -9.53 -9.40 -25.45
CA SER A 199 -10.27 -10.07 -24.37
C SER A 199 -10.24 -9.31 -23.03
N GLY A 200 -9.46 -8.24 -22.91
CA GLY A 200 -9.24 -7.54 -21.64
C GLY A 200 -8.54 -8.39 -20.58
N ALA A 201 -7.72 -9.37 -20.99
CA ALA A 201 -6.99 -10.27 -20.10
C ALA A 201 -5.73 -9.59 -19.54
N PHE A 202 -5.91 -8.63 -18.63
CA PHE A 202 -4.82 -7.80 -18.08
C PHE A 202 -3.72 -8.58 -17.37
N ASN A 203 -4.03 -9.72 -16.75
CA ASN A 203 -3.01 -10.61 -16.18
C ASN A 203 -2.08 -11.19 -17.25
N GLN A 204 -2.64 -11.58 -18.41
CA GLN A 204 -1.85 -12.02 -19.56
C GLN A 204 -1.07 -10.86 -20.17
N LEU A 205 -1.66 -9.66 -20.27
CA LEU A 205 -0.93 -8.47 -20.74
C LEU A 205 0.28 -8.17 -19.84
N ALA A 206 0.10 -8.19 -18.53
CA ALA A 206 1.20 -7.96 -17.60
C ALA A 206 2.32 -9.00 -17.75
N MET A 207 1.96 -10.28 -17.91
CA MET A 207 2.93 -11.36 -18.19
C MET A 207 3.64 -11.18 -19.53
N LEU A 208 2.90 -10.93 -20.62
CA LEU A 208 3.42 -10.83 -21.98
C LEU A 208 4.29 -9.59 -22.20
N THR A 209 3.90 -8.46 -21.59
CA THR A 209 4.72 -7.24 -21.59
C THR A 209 6.01 -7.40 -20.79
N GLY A 210 6.10 -8.43 -19.93
CA GLY A 210 7.26 -8.66 -19.07
C GLY A 210 7.32 -7.71 -17.88
N THR A 211 6.19 -7.13 -17.47
CA THR A 211 6.13 -6.25 -16.29
C THR A 211 6.48 -7.05 -15.05
N LYS A 212 7.46 -6.61 -14.25
CA LYS A 212 7.94 -7.31 -13.06
C LYS A 212 7.51 -6.62 -11.78
N VAL A 213 7.61 -5.30 -11.74
CA VAL A 213 7.36 -4.49 -10.55
C VAL A 213 6.40 -3.37 -10.91
N ILE A 214 5.45 -3.10 -10.02
CA ILE A 214 4.53 -1.97 -10.09
C ILE A 214 4.64 -1.23 -8.77
N HIS A 215 5.23 -0.04 -8.78
CA HIS A 215 5.07 0.86 -7.64
C HIS A 215 3.81 1.67 -7.85
N ILE A 216 2.99 1.78 -6.82
CA ILE A 216 2.13 2.94 -6.67
C ILE A 216 3.09 4.06 -6.24
N SER A 217 3.36 5.01 -7.13
CA SER A 217 4.48 5.94 -6.98
C SER A 217 3.91 7.33 -6.85
N GLU A 218 3.98 7.88 -5.64
CA GLU A 218 3.33 9.13 -5.26
C GLU A 218 4.32 10.11 -4.64
N ARG A 219 4.24 11.35 -5.11
CA ARG A 219 4.87 12.50 -4.45
C ARG A 219 3.86 13.60 -4.24
N ASP A 220 3.60 13.91 -2.98
CA ASP A 220 2.84 15.10 -2.62
C ASP A 220 3.81 16.28 -2.41
N THR A 221 3.58 17.34 -3.18
CA THR A 221 4.38 18.57 -3.17
C THR A 221 3.58 19.77 -2.67
N GLN A 222 2.37 19.56 -2.15
CA GLN A 222 1.55 20.64 -1.61
C GLN A 222 2.28 21.37 -0.47
N VAL A 223 2.39 22.69 -0.61
CA VAL A 223 3.07 23.57 0.35
C VAL A 223 2.11 24.54 0.99
N THR A 224 2.32 24.82 2.28
CA THR A 224 1.55 25.79 3.05
C THR A 224 2.46 26.94 3.52
N SER A 225 1.90 28.14 3.64
CA SER A 225 2.57 29.26 4.31
C SER A 225 2.51 29.16 5.85
N LEU A 226 1.77 28.20 6.39
CA LEU A 226 1.63 27.95 7.82
C LEU A 226 2.54 26.77 8.24
N PRO A 227 3.74 27.03 8.79
CA PRO A 227 4.66 25.97 9.16
C PRO A 227 4.04 25.07 10.24
N LYS A 228 4.35 23.76 10.15
CA LYS A 228 4.04 22.77 11.18
C LYS A 228 4.53 23.24 12.55
N ARG A 229 3.69 23.13 13.58
CA ARG A 229 4.05 23.43 14.98
C ARG A 229 4.63 22.20 15.70
N PRO A 230 5.42 22.36 16.78
CA PRO A 230 5.75 21.24 17.67
C PRO A 230 4.47 20.61 18.24
N ASN A 231 4.47 19.28 18.40
CA ASN A 231 3.32 18.49 18.84
C ASN A 231 2.06 18.69 17.95
N GLU A 232 2.28 18.84 16.64
CA GLU A 232 1.23 18.92 15.62
C GLU A 232 1.55 17.94 14.48
N PHE A 233 0.60 17.07 14.16
CA PHE A 233 0.64 16.28 12.93
C PHE A 233 -0.09 17.04 11.83
N VAL A 234 0.59 17.27 10.69
CA VAL A 234 0.06 18.00 9.55
C VAL A 234 0.08 17.08 8.33
N ASN A 235 -1.04 16.95 7.64
CA ASN A 235 -1.15 16.14 6.42
C ASN A 235 -2.15 16.73 5.43
N THR A 236 -2.23 16.21 4.21
CA THR A 236 -3.20 16.61 3.18
C THR A 236 -4.49 15.77 3.21
N TRP A 237 -4.46 14.65 3.92
CA TRP A 237 -5.58 13.73 4.13
C TRP A 237 -5.57 13.16 5.56
N SER A 238 -6.42 12.15 5.83
CA SER A 238 -6.63 11.59 7.16
C SER A 238 -5.33 11.27 7.89
N ILE A 239 -5.13 11.90 9.05
CA ILE A 239 -3.95 11.67 9.88
C ILE A 239 -4.07 10.35 10.64
N GLU A 240 -5.26 10.01 11.13
CA GLU A 240 -5.52 8.71 11.78
C GLU A 240 -5.30 7.54 10.82
N GLY A 241 -5.79 7.66 9.58
CA GLY A 241 -5.55 6.64 8.54
C GLY A 241 -4.06 6.50 8.23
N PHE A 242 -3.37 7.61 7.99
CA PHE A 242 -1.94 7.56 7.69
C PHE A 242 -1.09 7.03 8.87
N TYR A 243 -1.50 7.34 10.10
CA TYR A 243 -0.88 6.81 11.31
C TYR A 243 -1.06 5.28 11.41
N GLU A 244 -2.30 4.80 11.29
CA GLU A 244 -2.64 3.37 11.37
C GLU A 244 -1.89 2.55 10.31
N GLU A 245 -1.88 3.03 9.07
CA GLU A 245 -1.24 2.36 7.95
C GLU A 245 0.28 2.41 8.07
N GLY A 246 0.82 3.56 8.51
CA GLY A 246 2.25 3.82 8.58
C GLY A 246 2.97 3.04 9.67
N ILE A 247 2.34 2.85 10.83
CA ILE A 247 2.94 2.09 11.94
C ILE A 247 2.80 0.58 11.78
N ALA A 248 1.92 0.13 10.88
CA ALA A 248 1.74 -1.28 10.57
C ALA A 248 2.94 -1.84 9.78
N PRO A 249 3.09 -3.18 9.72
CA PRO A 249 4.15 -3.81 8.93
C PRO A 249 4.12 -3.36 7.47
N ALA A 250 5.29 -3.19 6.87
CA ALA A 250 5.40 -3.02 5.42
C ALA A 250 4.82 -4.26 4.73
N GLU A 251 3.92 -4.05 3.77
CA GLU A 251 3.20 -5.12 3.08
C GLU A 251 3.24 -4.88 1.58
N LEU A 252 3.58 -5.93 0.83
CA LEU A 252 3.82 -5.84 -0.60
C LEU A 252 3.38 -7.11 -1.33
N GLY A 253 2.76 -6.92 -2.49
CA GLY A 253 2.61 -7.94 -3.52
C GLY A 253 3.97 -8.50 -3.89
N TRP A 254 4.10 -9.82 -3.92
CA TRP A 254 5.38 -10.49 -4.12
C TRP A 254 5.46 -11.20 -5.46
N GLY A 255 6.30 -10.68 -6.36
CA GLY A 255 6.41 -11.11 -7.74
C GLY A 255 7.15 -12.43 -7.91
N THR A 256 6.83 -13.15 -9.00
CA THR A 256 7.50 -14.41 -9.35
C THR A 256 8.95 -14.22 -9.84
N HIS A 257 9.35 -13.00 -10.20
CA HIS A 257 10.71 -12.69 -10.63
C HIS A 257 11.67 -12.46 -9.45
N GLU A 258 11.15 -12.27 -8.23
CA GLU A 258 11.95 -12.04 -7.03
C GLU A 258 12.68 -13.33 -6.65
N LYS A 259 14.02 -13.26 -6.61
CA LYS A 259 14.89 -14.41 -6.35
C LYS A 259 15.24 -14.55 -4.88
N ARG A 260 15.10 -13.49 -4.09
CA ARG A 260 15.50 -13.41 -2.69
C ARG A 260 14.41 -12.73 -1.89
N LEU A 261 14.09 -13.34 -0.75
CA LEU A 261 13.23 -12.71 0.23
C LEU A 261 14.04 -11.69 1.03
N PRO A 262 13.45 -10.53 1.37
CA PRO A 262 14.03 -9.60 2.32
C PRO A 262 14.28 -10.27 3.67
N VAL A 263 15.22 -9.74 4.42
CA VAL A 263 15.38 -10.12 5.83
C VAL A 263 14.06 -9.87 6.57
N ASP A 264 13.67 -10.83 7.41
CA ASP A 264 12.41 -10.82 8.19
C ASP A 264 11.11 -10.82 7.36
N ALA A 265 11.18 -11.08 6.05
CA ALA A 265 9.99 -11.29 5.24
C ALA A 265 9.23 -12.54 5.70
N CYS A 266 7.91 -12.38 5.82
CA CYS A 266 7.00 -13.42 6.23
C CYS A 266 5.94 -13.67 5.14
N HIS A 267 5.64 -14.95 4.92
CA HIS A 267 4.59 -15.39 3.99
C HIS A 267 3.28 -15.67 4.71
N HIS A 268 2.17 -15.45 4.01
CA HIS A 268 0.86 -15.91 4.45
C HIS A 268 0.67 -17.41 4.12
N GLN A 269 0.09 -18.16 5.06
CA GLN A 269 -0.10 -19.62 4.94
C GLN A 269 -1.38 -20.02 4.20
N ARG A 270 -2.34 -19.11 4.03
CA ARG A 270 -3.67 -19.37 3.45
C ARG A 270 -4.02 -18.27 2.46
N GLY A 271 -5.00 -18.52 1.58
CA GLY A 271 -5.46 -17.55 0.60
C GLY A 271 -4.66 -17.56 -0.70
N PRO A 272 -4.66 -16.46 -1.48
CA PRO A 272 -3.93 -16.36 -2.75
C PRO A 272 -2.40 -16.36 -2.64
N GLN A 273 -1.86 -16.12 -1.43
CA GLN A 273 -0.43 -16.08 -1.11
C GLN A 273 0.32 -15.17 -2.08
N ASN A 274 -0.25 -13.99 -2.34
CA ASN A 274 0.24 -13.00 -3.30
C ASN A 274 1.02 -11.85 -2.66
N GLN A 275 1.09 -11.80 -1.33
CA GLN A 275 1.87 -10.80 -0.60
C GLN A 275 2.86 -11.45 0.36
N ILE A 276 3.87 -10.67 0.72
CA ILE A 276 4.67 -10.83 1.93
C ILE A 276 4.48 -9.59 2.82
N TYR A 277 4.85 -9.72 4.08
CA TYR A 277 5.01 -8.57 4.99
C TYR A 277 6.34 -8.66 5.73
N LEU A 278 6.85 -7.54 6.21
CA LEU A 278 8.09 -7.46 6.98
C LEU A 278 7.76 -7.34 8.47
N ASP A 279 7.90 -8.42 9.23
CA ASP A 279 7.37 -8.50 10.61
C ASP A 279 8.00 -7.49 11.58
N ASN A 280 9.28 -7.14 11.37
CA ASN A 280 10.02 -6.19 12.21
C ASN A 280 10.15 -4.78 11.58
N HIS A 281 9.54 -4.54 10.41
CA HIS A 281 9.69 -3.27 9.70
C HIS A 281 8.33 -2.65 9.40
N ARG A 282 8.14 -1.43 9.90
CA ARG A 282 6.94 -0.65 9.66
C ARG A 282 6.96 -0.08 8.24
N GLY A 283 5.77 0.15 7.67
CA GLY A 283 5.66 0.72 6.34
C GLY A 283 6.33 2.08 6.24
N MET A 284 6.14 2.95 7.24
CA MET A 284 6.76 4.27 7.27
C MET A 284 8.29 4.25 7.45
N ASP A 285 8.86 3.15 7.95
CA ASP A 285 10.30 3.02 8.21
C ASP A 285 11.03 2.28 7.07
N THR A 286 10.26 1.68 6.15
CA THR A 286 10.77 0.92 5.00
C THR A 286 10.82 1.84 3.78
N LEU A 287 12.02 2.27 3.40
CA LEU A 287 12.22 3.19 2.27
C LEU A 287 12.71 2.47 1.02
N VAL A 288 12.12 2.84 -0.11
CA VAL A 288 12.47 2.36 -1.45
C VAL A 288 12.75 3.52 -2.40
N ARG A 289 13.63 3.30 -3.37
CA ARG A 289 13.80 4.17 -4.52
C ARG A 289 12.63 3.96 -5.48
N SER A 290 11.98 5.04 -5.87
CA SER A 290 10.96 5.04 -6.93
C SER A 290 11.12 6.29 -7.78
N TRP A 291 10.20 6.54 -8.71
CA TRP A 291 10.24 7.69 -9.59
C TRP A 291 8.83 8.24 -9.86
N VAL A 292 8.73 9.56 -9.96
CA VAL A 292 7.54 10.30 -10.43
C VAL A 292 7.98 11.35 -11.46
N PRO A 293 7.07 11.92 -12.26
CA PRO A 293 7.36 13.11 -13.05
C PRO A 293 7.97 14.20 -12.16
N GLY A 294 9.24 14.52 -12.39
CA GLY A 294 10.04 15.40 -11.54
C GLY A 294 11.31 14.76 -10.97
N GLY A 295 11.40 13.42 -10.93
CA GLY A 295 12.63 12.71 -10.60
C GLY A 295 12.45 11.53 -9.65
N GLN A 296 13.59 11.01 -9.18
CA GLN A 296 13.62 9.94 -8.20
C GLN A 296 13.04 10.39 -6.86
N ILE A 297 12.29 9.49 -6.22
CA ILE A 297 11.76 9.65 -4.88
C ILE A 297 12.28 8.58 -3.93
N HIS A 298 12.32 8.90 -2.65
CA HIS A 298 12.47 7.91 -1.58
C HIS A 298 11.09 7.70 -0.96
N GLY A 299 10.39 6.68 -1.44
CA GLY A 299 9.03 6.38 -1.02
C GLY A 299 9.00 5.41 0.16
N MET A 300 8.02 5.56 1.04
CA MET A 300 7.71 4.62 2.10
C MET A 300 6.86 3.46 1.56
N VAL A 301 7.14 2.24 2.02
CA VAL A 301 6.36 1.02 1.71
C VAL A 301 5.21 0.87 2.70
N ILE A 302 4.31 1.86 2.70
CA ILE A 302 3.08 1.84 3.48
C ILE A 302 2.18 0.73 2.93
N ARG A 303 1.57 -0.07 3.81
CA ARG A 303 0.63 -1.12 3.38
C ARG A 303 -0.58 -0.48 2.71
N HIS A 304 -1.07 -1.10 1.65
CA HIS A 304 -2.19 -0.54 0.88
C HIS A 304 -3.00 -1.65 0.20
N GLY A 305 -4.31 -1.45 0.06
CA GLY A 305 -5.24 -2.48 -0.43
C GLY A 305 -4.92 -2.92 -1.86
N GLU A 306 -4.46 -2.00 -2.71
CA GLU A 306 -4.13 -2.28 -4.11
C GLU A 306 -2.85 -3.10 -4.28
N ALA A 307 -1.93 -3.06 -3.31
CA ALA A 307 -0.79 -3.97 -3.31
C ALA A 307 -1.25 -5.43 -3.22
N PHE A 308 -2.37 -5.68 -2.55
CA PHE A 308 -3.01 -6.99 -2.51
C PHE A 308 -3.78 -7.23 -3.81
N SER A 309 -4.69 -6.32 -4.16
CA SER A 309 -5.67 -6.58 -5.20
C SER A 309 -5.07 -6.60 -6.61
N ILE A 310 -4.15 -5.67 -6.95
CA ILE A 310 -3.46 -5.64 -8.25
C ILE A 310 -2.56 -6.88 -8.40
N SER A 311 -1.78 -7.23 -7.36
CA SER A 311 -0.89 -8.39 -7.37
C SER A 311 -1.66 -9.69 -7.61
N GLU A 312 -2.82 -9.87 -6.96
CA GLU A 312 -3.66 -11.03 -7.21
C GLU A 312 -4.33 -10.97 -8.58
N TYR A 313 -4.90 -9.82 -8.96
CA TYR A 313 -5.62 -9.65 -10.22
C TYR A 313 -4.73 -9.95 -11.44
N LEU A 314 -3.46 -9.55 -11.38
CA LEU A 314 -2.47 -9.78 -12.44
C LEU A 314 -1.78 -11.15 -12.35
N THR A 315 -2.15 -12.01 -11.40
CA THR A 315 -1.57 -13.35 -11.29
C THR A 315 -2.04 -14.26 -12.45
N VAL A 316 -1.09 -14.94 -13.09
CA VAL A 316 -1.37 -15.99 -14.08
C VAL A 316 -1.04 -17.36 -13.50
N ARG A 317 -1.93 -18.32 -13.73
CA ARG A 317 -1.76 -19.73 -13.35
C ARG A 317 -1.97 -20.62 -14.56
N ASP A 318 -1.28 -21.76 -14.60
CA ASP A 318 -1.51 -22.77 -15.61
C ASP A 318 -2.79 -23.57 -15.37
N SER A 319 -3.11 -24.50 -16.28
CA SER A 319 -4.26 -25.40 -16.17
C SER A 319 -4.24 -26.30 -14.92
N LYS A 320 -3.07 -26.51 -14.32
CA LYS A 320 -2.87 -27.25 -13.06
C LYS A 320 -2.83 -26.32 -11.83
N ARG A 321 -3.23 -25.05 -11.99
CA ARG A 321 -3.24 -23.98 -10.98
C ARG A 321 -1.87 -23.59 -10.43
N ARG A 322 -0.78 -24.01 -11.07
CA ARG A 322 0.59 -23.61 -10.69
C ARG A 322 0.79 -22.15 -11.06
N LEU A 323 1.44 -21.40 -10.17
CA LEU A 323 1.78 -19.99 -10.39
C LEU A 323 2.78 -19.88 -11.54
N LEU A 324 2.43 -19.14 -12.59
CA LEU A 324 3.29 -18.87 -13.74
C LEU A 324 3.90 -17.46 -13.67
N TYR A 325 3.08 -16.49 -13.29
CA TYR A 325 3.48 -15.08 -13.28
C TYR A 325 2.70 -14.32 -12.21
N ARG A 326 3.38 -13.35 -11.59
CA ARG A 326 2.81 -12.32 -10.73
C ARG A 326 3.81 -11.17 -10.63
N PRO A 327 3.38 -9.90 -10.66
CA PRO A 327 4.27 -8.77 -10.41
C PRO A 327 4.45 -8.51 -8.90
N THR A 328 5.60 -7.94 -8.52
CA THR A 328 5.76 -7.26 -7.23
C THR A 328 4.94 -5.97 -7.27
N VAL A 329 4.13 -5.69 -6.24
CA VAL A 329 3.30 -4.48 -6.18
C VAL A 329 3.37 -3.88 -4.80
N HIS A 330 3.74 -2.61 -4.67
CA HIS A 330 3.66 -1.92 -3.38
C HIS A 330 3.61 -0.41 -3.54
N TYR A 331 3.26 0.25 -2.45
CA TYR A 331 3.30 1.69 -2.38
C TYR A 331 4.73 2.20 -2.23
N ALA A 332 5.02 3.35 -2.83
CA ALA A 332 6.25 4.11 -2.67
C ALA A 332 5.84 5.58 -2.45
N TYR A 333 5.46 5.88 -1.20
CA TYR A 333 4.85 7.16 -0.87
C TYR A 333 5.84 8.18 -0.33
N TRP A 334 5.91 9.35 -0.96
CA TRP A 334 6.55 10.52 -0.38
C TRP A 334 5.51 11.62 -0.13
N PRO A 335 5.04 11.80 1.11
CA PRO A 335 4.03 12.81 1.44
C PRO A 335 4.65 14.22 1.46
N THR A 336 3.83 15.23 1.76
CA THR A 336 4.27 16.61 1.90
C THR A 336 5.41 16.77 2.91
N ASP A 337 6.19 17.84 2.77
CA ASP A 337 7.29 18.15 3.69
C ASP A 337 6.79 18.29 5.15
N SER A 338 5.59 18.86 5.34
CA SER A 338 4.92 18.95 6.64
C SER A 338 4.62 17.56 7.22
N ALA A 339 4.09 16.64 6.42
CA ALA A 339 3.81 15.27 6.85
C ALA A 339 5.10 14.47 7.12
N VAL A 340 6.16 14.65 6.33
CA VAL A 340 7.49 14.08 6.62
C VAL A 340 8.00 14.56 7.98
N ALA A 341 7.91 15.86 8.27
CA ALA A 341 8.29 16.42 9.57
C ALA A 341 7.41 15.88 10.72
N SER A 342 6.11 15.68 10.46
CA SER A 342 5.18 15.07 11.44
C SER A 342 5.52 13.62 11.73
N LEU A 343 5.85 12.81 10.72
CA LEU A 343 6.31 11.43 10.93
C LEU A 343 7.65 11.37 11.67
N TYR A 344 8.55 12.33 11.42
CA TYR A 344 9.81 12.39 12.16
C TYR A 344 9.58 12.65 13.66
N GLU A 345 8.69 13.59 13.99
CA GLU A 345 8.29 13.83 15.37
C GLU A 345 7.52 12.64 15.99
N LEU A 346 6.66 11.98 15.23
CA LEU A 346 5.95 10.76 15.67
C LEU A 346 6.94 9.68 16.12
N ARG A 347 8.02 9.47 15.33
CA ARG A 347 9.10 8.54 15.70
C ARG A 347 9.79 8.96 17.00
N ALA A 348 10.10 10.24 17.16
CA ALA A 348 10.71 10.78 18.38
C ALA A 348 9.80 10.64 19.61
N ARG A 349 8.49 10.55 19.40
CA ARG A 349 7.46 10.34 20.43
C ARG A 349 7.16 8.86 20.70
N ASN A 350 8.01 7.93 20.26
CA ASN A 350 7.77 6.49 20.38
C ASN A 350 6.41 6.06 19.80
N LEU A 351 6.03 6.66 18.68
CA LEU A 351 4.76 6.42 17.98
C LEU A 351 3.50 6.87 18.73
N VAL A 352 3.63 7.64 19.81
CA VAL A 352 2.47 8.31 20.38
C VAL A 352 2.10 9.48 19.47
N LEU A 353 0.91 9.41 18.87
CA LEU A 353 0.38 10.44 17.99
C LEU A 353 0.44 11.82 18.68
N GLN A 354 0.67 12.85 17.88
CA GLN A 354 0.66 14.23 18.33
C GLN A 354 -0.75 14.64 18.80
N ASP A 355 -0.82 15.53 19.79
CA ASP A 355 -2.11 15.91 20.38
C ASP A 355 -2.92 16.85 19.46
N ASN A 356 -2.23 17.59 18.58
CA ASN A 356 -2.85 18.49 17.60
C ASN A 356 -2.76 17.87 16.21
N LEU A 357 -3.88 17.83 15.51
CA LEU A 357 -3.99 17.27 14.16
C LEU A 357 -4.52 18.34 13.21
N ARG A 358 -3.89 18.53 12.05
CA ARG A 358 -4.29 19.53 11.06
C ARG A 358 -4.23 18.98 9.65
N ILE A 359 -5.38 18.93 8.98
CA ILE A 359 -5.48 18.58 7.57
C ILE A 359 -5.41 19.88 6.73
N MET A 360 -4.45 19.95 5.82
CA MET A 360 -4.22 21.12 4.97
C MET A 360 -5.26 21.19 3.86
N THR A 361 -6.00 22.29 3.79
CA THR A 361 -7.01 22.56 2.74
C THR A 361 -6.81 23.94 2.12
N ASN A 362 -7.50 24.96 2.63
CA ASN A 362 -7.41 26.35 2.16
C ASN A 362 -6.03 26.97 2.33
N GLU A 363 -5.24 26.45 3.28
CA GLU A 363 -3.90 26.95 3.57
C GLU A 363 -2.82 26.52 2.57
N VAL A 364 -3.12 25.53 1.70
CA VAL A 364 -2.18 25.14 0.64
C VAL A 364 -2.01 26.32 -0.31
N THR A 365 -0.79 26.69 -0.65
CA THR A 365 -0.47 27.89 -1.45
C THR A 365 -0.02 27.53 -2.86
N ASP A 366 0.67 26.41 -3.02
CA ASP A 366 1.19 25.88 -4.28
C ASP A 366 1.39 24.36 -4.13
N GLY A 367 1.83 23.71 -5.20
CA GLY A 367 2.17 22.30 -5.26
C GLY A 367 1.06 21.43 -5.82
N ALA A 368 1.41 20.16 -5.99
CA ALA A 368 0.60 19.14 -6.63
C ALA A 368 0.65 17.83 -5.87
N ASP A 369 -0.38 17.02 -6.07
CA ASP A 369 -0.36 15.60 -5.72
C ASP A 369 -0.07 14.80 -6.99
N ILE A 370 1.16 14.28 -7.09
CA ILE A 370 1.65 13.53 -8.23
C ILE A 370 1.49 12.04 -7.94
N LEU A 371 0.31 11.52 -8.24
CA LEU A 371 -0.10 10.15 -7.96
C LEU A 371 -0.23 9.33 -9.25
N GLY A 372 0.51 8.23 -9.31
CA GLY A 372 0.46 7.30 -10.43
C GLY A 372 1.02 5.92 -10.14
N CYS A 373 1.28 5.18 -11.21
CA CYS A 373 1.84 3.84 -11.20
C CYS A 373 3.13 3.83 -12.04
N LEU A 374 4.21 3.31 -11.47
CA LEU A 374 5.48 3.04 -12.15
C LEU A 374 5.59 1.55 -12.44
N LEU A 375 5.34 1.15 -13.68
CA LEU A 375 5.48 -0.23 -14.16
C LEU A 375 6.91 -0.42 -14.67
N MET A 376 7.56 -1.52 -14.30
CA MET A 376 8.99 -1.73 -14.56
C MET A 376 9.27 -3.18 -14.97
N GLY A 377 10.38 -3.39 -15.67
CA GLY A 377 10.85 -4.73 -16.05
C GLY A 377 10.50 -5.14 -17.48
N HIS A 378 9.58 -4.42 -18.12
CA HIS A 378 9.21 -4.61 -19.51
C HIS A 378 10.29 -4.09 -20.48
N ASP A 379 10.08 -4.32 -21.76
CA ASP A 379 10.97 -4.01 -22.89
C ASP A 379 11.47 -2.54 -22.99
N PHE A 380 10.82 -1.62 -22.30
CA PHE A 380 11.09 -0.18 -22.34
C PHE A 380 11.61 0.36 -21.00
N GLY A 381 12.10 -0.53 -20.13
CA GLY A 381 12.66 -0.18 -18.83
C GLY A 381 11.58 0.07 -17.78
N ALA A 382 11.16 1.33 -17.67
CA ALA A 382 10.12 1.78 -16.76
C ALA A 382 9.08 2.63 -17.50
N TRP A 383 7.84 2.61 -17.04
CA TRP A 383 6.73 3.40 -17.56
C TRP A 383 5.94 3.98 -16.40
N TRP A 384 5.83 5.32 -16.34
CA TRP A 384 5.00 5.97 -15.33
C TRP A 384 3.70 6.45 -15.99
N ILE A 385 2.58 6.22 -15.31
CA ILE A 385 1.26 6.76 -15.67
C ILE A 385 0.55 7.34 -14.44
N GLY A 386 -0.13 8.47 -14.56
CA GLY A 386 -0.89 9.03 -13.45
C GLY A 386 -1.24 10.50 -13.58
N SER A 387 -1.83 11.02 -12.52
CA SER A 387 -2.26 12.40 -12.37
C SER A 387 -1.14 13.27 -11.81
N THR A 388 -0.97 14.47 -12.35
CA THR A 388 -0.09 15.52 -11.80
C THR A 388 -0.91 16.74 -11.37
N LEU A 389 -2.07 16.51 -10.74
CA LEU A 389 -3.03 17.55 -10.37
C LEU A 389 -2.44 18.54 -9.37
N ASP A 390 -2.42 19.82 -9.73
CA ASP A 390 -1.96 20.90 -8.87
C ASP A 390 -3.11 21.61 -8.12
N ILE A 391 -2.77 22.32 -7.04
CA ILE A 391 -3.73 23.03 -6.21
C ILE A 391 -4.49 24.12 -6.97
N HIS A 392 -3.90 24.72 -8.01
CA HIS A 392 -4.53 25.78 -8.78
C HIS A 392 -5.66 25.23 -9.65
N GLU A 393 -5.42 24.13 -10.35
CA GLU A 393 -6.44 23.42 -11.12
C GLU A 393 -7.54 22.85 -10.21
N THR A 394 -7.15 22.22 -9.09
CA THR A 394 -8.12 21.76 -8.09
C THR A 394 -9.07 22.88 -7.67
N ARG A 395 -8.54 24.07 -7.34
CA ARG A 395 -9.37 25.20 -6.90
C ARG A 395 -10.24 25.80 -7.99
N ARG A 396 -9.86 25.65 -9.27
CA ARG A 396 -10.74 25.99 -10.40
C ARG A 396 -11.91 25.01 -10.51
N LEU A 397 -11.68 23.73 -10.24
CA LEU A 397 -12.68 22.66 -10.37
C LEU A 397 -13.62 22.57 -9.15
N LEU A 398 -13.06 22.73 -7.95
CA LEU A 398 -13.76 22.67 -6.69
C LEU A 398 -13.05 23.51 -5.62
N HIS A 399 -13.66 24.66 -5.30
CA HIS A 399 -13.14 25.58 -4.30
C HIS A 399 -13.02 24.92 -2.92
N GLY A 400 -11.98 25.29 -2.18
CA GLY A 400 -11.75 24.83 -0.80
C GLY A 400 -11.19 23.43 -0.64
N GLN A 401 -10.98 22.70 -1.74
CA GLN A 401 -10.42 21.36 -1.75
C GLN A 401 -8.96 21.35 -2.21
N ASN A 402 -8.29 20.23 -1.96
CA ASN A 402 -6.89 20.02 -2.29
C ASN A 402 -6.74 18.89 -3.34
N PRO A 403 -5.61 18.81 -4.08
CA PRO A 403 -5.40 17.77 -5.08
C PRO A 403 -5.63 16.34 -4.59
N THR A 404 -5.14 16.00 -3.40
CA THR A 404 -5.29 14.66 -2.79
C THR A 404 -6.77 14.28 -2.67
N THR A 405 -7.60 15.14 -2.08
CA THR A 405 -9.01 14.84 -1.86
C THR A 405 -9.80 14.80 -3.16
N LEU A 406 -9.46 15.64 -4.13
CA LEU A 406 -10.13 15.66 -5.43
C LEU A 406 -9.83 14.42 -6.27
N GLN A 407 -8.60 13.88 -6.21
CA GLN A 407 -8.27 12.60 -6.85
C GLN A 407 -9.07 11.44 -6.24
N VAL A 408 -9.21 11.40 -4.91
CA VAL A 408 -10.05 10.41 -4.22
C VAL A 408 -11.52 10.55 -4.63
N ALA A 409 -12.09 11.75 -4.48
CA ALA A 409 -13.50 12.01 -4.72
C ALA A 409 -13.90 11.77 -6.19
N SER A 410 -13.05 12.14 -7.15
CA SER A 410 -13.32 11.93 -8.57
C SER A 410 -13.26 10.46 -8.98
N SER A 411 -12.38 9.67 -8.37
CA SER A 411 -12.33 8.22 -8.55
C SER A 411 -13.59 7.56 -8.00
N MET A 412 -14.01 7.94 -6.79
CA MET A 412 -15.27 7.48 -6.20
C MET A 412 -16.47 7.83 -7.08
N LEU A 413 -16.52 9.05 -7.63
CA LEU A 413 -17.58 9.46 -8.56
C LEU A 413 -17.71 8.52 -9.77
N GLY A 414 -16.58 8.06 -10.31
CA GLY A 414 -16.55 7.08 -11.40
C GLY A 414 -17.13 5.72 -10.98
N ALA A 415 -16.73 5.21 -9.82
CA ALA A 415 -17.27 3.96 -9.27
C ALA A 415 -18.77 4.07 -8.99
N LEU A 416 -19.19 5.17 -8.36
CA LEU A 416 -20.60 5.45 -8.08
C LEU A 416 -21.44 5.42 -9.36
N ASN A 417 -21.03 6.14 -10.42
CA ASN A 417 -21.73 6.10 -11.71
C ASN A 417 -21.83 4.68 -12.30
N TRP A 418 -20.81 3.85 -12.12
CA TRP A 418 -20.85 2.45 -12.54
C TRP A 418 -21.82 1.61 -11.68
N MET A 419 -21.78 1.77 -10.36
CA MET A 419 -22.63 1.05 -9.41
C MET A 419 -24.11 1.30 -9.65
N LEU A 420 -24.50 2.56 -9.91
CA LEU A 420 -25.90 2.92 -10.18
C LEU A 420 -26.47 2.20 -11.41
N ARG A 421 -25.63 1.95 -12.42
CA ARG A 421 -26.02 1.21 -13.64
C ARG A 421 -25.86 -0.30 -13.49
N ASN A 422 -25.17 -0.74 -12.44
CA ASN A 422 -24.86 -2.13 -12.17
C ASN A 422 -25.15 -2.47 -10.70
N PRO A 423 -26.42 -2.40 -10.23
CA PRO A 423 -26.72 -2.49 -8.80
C PRO A 423 -26.64 -3.91 -8.22
N ASN A 424 -26.46 -4.95 -9.05
CA ASN A 424 -26.51 -6.36 -8.63
C ASN A 424 -25.26 -7.16 -9.04
N ARG A 425 -24.06 -6.66 -8.72
CA ARG A 425 -22.76 -7.27 -9.09
C ARG A 425 -22.00 -7.88 -7.92
N GLY A 426 -22.60 -7.96 -6.74
CA GLY A 426 -21.91 -8.43 -5.53
C GLY A 426 -20.70 -7.56 -5.18
N VAL A 427 -19.70 -8.17 -4.53
CA VAL A 427 -18.49 -7.46 -4.08
C VAL A 427 -17.48 -7.35 -5.21
N ASN A 428 -17.03 -6.13 -5.48
CA ASN A 428 -16.06 -5.80 -6.51
C ASN A 428 -14.91 -4.96 -5.93
N LEU A 429 -13.71 -5.21 -6.42
CA LEU A 429 -12.52 -4.39 -6.20
C LEU A 429 -12.25 -3.53 -7.45
N PRO A 430 -11.46 -2.44 -7.34
CA PRO A 430 -11.20 -1.54 -8.45
C PRO A 430 -10.61 -2.25 -9.68
N ASP A 431 -9.77 -3.27 -9.46
CA ASP A 431 -9.16 -4.07 -10.51
C ASP A 431 -10.17 -4.86 -11.35
N GLN A 432 -11.40 -5.05 -10.86
CA GLN A 432 -12.46 -5.77 -11.55
C GLN A 432 -13.39 -4.83 -12.34
N LEU A 433 -13.31 -3.52 -12.12
CA LEU A 433 -14.19 -2.55 -12.75
C LEU A 433 -13.70 -2.13 -14.16
N PRO A 434 -14.61 -1.67 -15.04
CA PRO A 434 -14.25 -1.24 -16.39
C PRO A 434 -13.51 0.11 -16.37
N HIS A 435 -12.18 0.04 -16.45
CA HIS A 435 -11.30 1.21 -16.31
C HIS A 435 -11.64 2.38 -17.24
N GLU A 436 -12.05 2.13 -18.49
CA GLU A 436 -12.45 3.18 -19.42
C GLU A 436 -13.68 3.95 -18.92
N GLU A 437 -14.68 3.27 -18.35
CA GLU A 437 -15.88 3.91 -17.82
C GLU A 437 -15.58 4.73 -16.58
N ILE A 438 -14.77 4.18 -15.67
CA ILE A 438 -14.37 4.87 -14.43
C ILE A 438 -13.57 6.12 -14.79
N LEU A 439 -12.49 5.96 -15.57
CA LEU A 439 -11.63 7.07 -15.96
C LEU A 439 -12.36 8.10 -16.81
N ALA A 440 -13.35 7.73 -17.63
CA ALA A 440 -14.11 8.71 -18.39
C ALA A 440 -14.83 9.70 -17.47
N VAL A 441 -15.37 9.24 -16.34
CA VAL A 441 -16.01 10.10 -15.32
C VAL A 441 -15.00 10.86 -14.47
N SER A 442 -13.90 10.22 -14.08
CA SER A 442 -12.91 10.83 -13.17
C SER A 442 -12.02 11.86 -13.88
N ARG A 443 -11.65 11.62 -15.15
CA ARG A 443 -10.65 12.40 -15.91
C ARG A 443 -10.85 13.93 -15.90
N PRO A 444 -12.07 14.50 -15.98
CA PRO A 444 -12.27 15.94 -15.87
C PRO A 444 -11.76 16.56 -14.57
N TYR A 445 -11.50 15.75 -13.54
CA TYR A 445 -11.07 16.19 -12.21
C TYR A 445 -9.62 15.84 -11.86
N LEU A 446 -8.89 15.19 -12.77
CA LEU A 446 -7.53 14.67 -12.50
C LEU A 446 -6.42 15.59 -13.03
N GLY A 447 -6.76 16.74 -13.60
CA GLY A 447 -5.77 17.62 -14.23
C GLY A 447 -4.99 16.90 -15.35
N PRO A 448 -3.72 17.26 -15.57
CA PRO A 448 -2.88 16.57 -16.54
C PRO A 448 -2.62 15.11 -16.14
N ILE A 449 -2.84 14.20 -17.10
CA ILE A 449 -2.42 12.81 -16.98
C ILE A 449 -1.14 12.62 -17.78
N PHE A 450 -0.05 12.32 -17.10
CA PHE A 450 1.22 11.96 -17.72
C PHE A 450 1.27 10.45 -17.92
N SER A 451 1.75 9.99 -19.09
CA SER A 451 2.00 8.58 -19.36
C SER A 451 3.09 8.39 -20.39
N GLN A 452 4.25 7.86 -19.99
CA GLN A 452 5.36 7.59 -20.92
C GLN A 452 6.41 6.64 -20.32
N ALA A 453 7.22 6.06 -21.21
CA ALA A 453 8.45 5.37 -20.84
C ALA A 453 9.48 6.34 -20.25
N ILE A 454 10.21 5.89 -19.24
CA ILE A 454 11.19 6.68 -18.49
C ILE A 454 12.51 5.93 -18.47
N ASP A 455 13.60 6.64 -18.78
CA ASP A 455 14.96 6.15 -18.57
C ASP A 455 15.37 6.33 -17.10
N TRP A 456 14.81 5.48 -16.24
CA TRP A 456 15.14 5.44 -14.82
C TRP A 456 15.29 4.00 -14.34
N ARG A 457 16.22 3.81 -13.40
CA ARG A 457 16.50 2.54 -12.72
C ARG A 457 16.84 2.82 -11.26
N PRO A 458 16.52 1.91 -10.33
CA PRO A 458 16.73 2.16 -8.90
C PRO A 458 18.22 2.23 -8.54
N ASN A 459 19.06 1.44 -9.20
CA ASN A 459 20.51 1.52 -9.05
C ASN A 459 21.19 1.47 -10.42
N PRO A 460 21.65 2.62 -10.97
CA PRO A 460 22.33 2.68 -12.26
C PRO A 460 23.66 1.91 -12.32
N GLN A 461 24.23 1.55 -11.17
CA GLN A 461 25.49 0.78 -11.11
C GLN A 461 25.28 -0.72 -11.34
N ILE A 462 24.04 -1.22 -11.17
CA ILE A 462 23.70 -2.61 -11.45
C ILE A 462 23.50 -2.75 -12.97
N PRO A 463 24.15 -3.72 -13.64
CA PRO A 463 23.95 -3.96 -15.07
C PRO A 463 22.49 -4.13 -15.47
N VAL A 464 22.18 -3.82 -16.73
CA VAL A 464 20.84 -3.88 -17.35
C VAL A 464 20.38 -5.33 -17.50
N GLU A 465 20.08 -6.00 -16.40
CA GLU A 465 19.66 -7.40 -16.37
C GLU A 465 18.52 -7.58 -15.36
N ASP A 466 18.07 -8.83 -15.18
CA ASP A 466 17.01 -9.19 -14.24
C ASP A 466 17.28 -8.78 -12.79
N GLU A 467 18.55 -8.60 -12.41
CA GLU A 467 18.95 -8.19 -11.05
C GLU A 467 18.56 -6.73 -10.72
N GLN A 468 18.41 -5.85 -11.71
CA GLN A 468 18.10 -4.44 -11.45
C GLN A 468 16.68 -4.22 -10.91
N TRP A 469 15.77 -5.17 -11.15
CA TRP A 469 14.36 -5.11 -10.77
C TRP A 469 14.02 -6.03 -9.60
N GLN A 470 15.02 -6.51 -8.86
CA GLN A 470 14.82 -7.21 -7.60
C GLN A 470 14.47 -6.21 -6.50
N PHE A 471 13.60 -6.58 -5.55
CA PHE A 471 13.21 -5.70 -4.46
C PHE A 471 14.40 -5.10 -3.69
N ASP A 472 15.45 -5.90 -3.46
CA ASP A 472 16.71 -5.46 -2.83
C ASP A 472 17.37 -4.25 -3.52
N SER A 473 17.21 -4.13 -4.84
CA SER A 473 17.79 -3.03 -5.64
C SER A 473 17.08 -1.70 -5.38
N PHE A 474 15.83 -1.73 -4.91
CA PHE A 474 15.04 -0.55 -4.56
C PHE A 474 15.22 -0.13 -3.10
N LEU A 475 15.47 -1.07 -2.18
CA LEU A 475 15.57 -0.79 -0.75
C LEU A 475 16.71 0.21 -0.43
N ILE A 476 16.41 1.20 0.41
CA ILE A 476 17.37 2.22 0.86
C ILE A 476 17.92 1.88 2.25
N ASN A 477 17.07 1.35 3.14
CA ASN A 477 17.36 1.16 4.57
C ASN A 477 17.77 -0.27 4.97
N HIS A 478 18.10 -1.13 3.99
CA HIS A 478 18.45 -2.53 4.24
C HIS A 478 19.80 -2.93 3.67
N ASP A 479 20.71 -1.98 3.51
CA ASP A 479 22.09 -2.39 3.33
C ASP A 479 22.69 -2.71 4.70
N PRO A 480 22.92 -3.99 5.07
CA PRO A 480 23.69 -4.27 6.27
C PRO A 480 25.08 -3.62 6.22
N ALA A 481 25.61 -3.24 5.05
CA ALA A 481 26.83 -2.46 4.92
C ALA A 481 26.69 -0.99 5.32
N GLN A 482 25.49 -0.44 5.50
CA GLN A 482 25.32 0.85 6.19
C GLN A 482 25.59 0.75 7.70
N PHE A 483 25.51 -0.44 8.28
CA PHE A 483 25.97 -0.69 9.65
C PHE A 483 27.48 -0.81 9.74
N TRP A 484 28.21 -0.85 8.62
CA TRP A 484 29.65 -0.98 8.59
C TRP A 484 30.26 0.28 7.99
N LEU A 485 31.03 1.02 8.78
CA LEU A 485 31.92 2.05 8.27
C LEU A 485 32.86 1.43 7.21
N PRO A 486 33.42 2.24 6.28
CA PRO A 486 34.31 1.74 5.23
C PRO A 486 35.50 0.89 5.73
N ASP A 487 35.85 1.01 7.02
CA ASP A 487 36.89 0.23 7.69
C ASP A 487 36.42 -1.13 8.25
N GLY A 488 35.13 -1.44 8.13
CA GLY A 488 34.51 -2.67 8.63
C GLY A 488 34.18 -2.63 10.12
N THR A 489 33.94 -1.46 10.71
CA THR A 489 33.45 -1.30 12.09
C THR A 489 31.99 -0.83 12.15
N VAL A 490 31.26 -1.15 13.22
CA VAL A 490 29.85 -0.75 13.39
C VAL A 490 29.73 0.56 14.14
N ASP A 491 28.86 1.47 13.67
CA ASP A 491 28.52 2.72 14.36
C ASP A 491 28.13 2.44 15.83
N SER A 492 28.87 3.07 16.75
CA SER A 492 28.71 2.95 18.19
C SER A 492 27.31 3.31 18.70
N ALA A 493 26.58 4.20 18.02
CA ALA A 493 25.22 4.58 18.41
C ALA A 493 24.18 3.47 18.14
N GLN A 494 24.53 2.47 17.33
CA GLN A 494 23.62 1.40 16.88
C GLN A 494 24.06 -0.01 17.32
N GLN A 495 25.12 -0.11 18.13
CA GLN A 495 25.59 -1.40 18.68
C GLN A 495 24.54 -2.14 19.54
N SER A 496 23.58 -1.43 20.15
CA SER A 496 22.51 -2.08 20.92
C SER A 496 21.57 -2.89 20.03
N TYR A 497 21.27 -2.41 18.82
CA TYR A 497 20.40 -3.10 17.86
C TYR A 497 21.00 -4.43 17.40
N ILE A 498 22.30 -4.46 17.14
CA ILE A 498 23.01 -5.70 16.78
C ILE A 498 23.09 -6.65 17.97
N ALA A 499 23.30 -6.13 19.19
CA ALA A 499 23.30 -6.94 20.41
C ALA A 499 21.94 -7.61 20.66
N ASP A 500 20.84 -6.89 20.42
CA ASP A 500 19.47 -7.44 20.53
C ASP A 500 19.20 -8.51 19.46
N TRP A 501 19.71 -8.34 18.24
CA TRP A 501 19.62 -9.33 17.16
C TRP A 501 20.41 -10.62 17.43
N VAL A 502 21.58 -10.49 18.06
CA VAL A 502 22.42 -11.61 18.49
C VAL A 502 21.79 -12.32 19.69
N ALA A 503 21.25 -11.58 20.66
CA ALA A 503 20.56 -12.13 21.83
C ALA A 503 19.27 -12.88 21.44
N ALA A 504 18.57 -12.44 20.40
CA ALA A 504 17.40 -13.11 19.83
C ALA A 504 17.75 -14.33 18.96
N GLY A 505 19.03 -14.67 18.78
CA GLY A 505 19.48 -15.82 17.97
C GLY A 505 19.25 -15.68 16.47
N LYS A 506 18.99 -14.46 15.97
CA LYS A 506 18.63 -14.18 14.58
C LYS A 506 19.84 -14.07 13.63
N VAL A 507 21.06 -13.99 14.17
CA VAL A 507 22.30 -14.14 13.40
C VAL A 507 22.80 -15.58 13.51
N ARG A 508 22.55 -16.42 12.50
CA ARG A 508 23.34 -17.64 12.30
C ARG A 508 24.67 -17.22 11.69
N PHE A 509 25.74 -17.33 12.47
CA PHE A 509 27.11 -17.10 12.04
C PHE A 509 27.37 -17.74 10.66
N MET A 510 27.62 -16.91 9.65
CA MET A 510 28.15 -17.35 8.35
C MET A 510 29.60 -17.83 8.53
N TYR A 511 29.76 -19.06 9.02
CA TYR A 511 31.01 -19.80 8.91
C TYR A 511 31.18 -20.24 7.46
N GLY A 512 31.72 -19.37 6.61
CA GLY A 512 31.92 -19.72 5.20
C GLY A 512 32.81 -18.80 4.38
N VAL A 513 33.14 -17.60 4.86
CA VAL A 513 34.02 -16.69 4.12
C VAL A 513 35.37 -16.63 4.84
N CYS A 514 36.45 -16.99 4.15
CA CYS A 514 37.81 -16.89 4.67
C CYS A 514 38.13 -15.43 5.01
N TRP A 515 38.18 -15.09 6.29
CA TRP A 515 38.68 -13.81 6.77
C TRP A 515 40.21 -13.89 6.98
N PRO A 516 40.99 -12.86 6.58
CA PRO A 516 42.39 -12.74 6.98
C PRO A 516 42.50 -12.67 8.51
N ARG A 517 43.41 -13.47 9.09
CA ARG A 517 43.62 -13.68 10.54
C ARG A 517 43.71 -12.39 11.39
N ALA A 518 44.12 -11.28 10.78
CA ALA A 518 44.22 -9.97 11.45
C ALA A 518 42.86 -9.35 11.82
N ARG A 519 41.81 -9.53 11.00
CA ARG A 519 40.48 -8.94 11.26
C ARG A 519 39.65 -9.73 12.28
N PHE A 520 39.89 -11.04 12.39
CA PHE A 520 39.25 -11.89 13.41
C PHE A 520 39.72 -11.55 14.84
N ASN A 521 41.00 -11.16 14.98
CA ASN A 521 41.56 -10.74 16.27
C ASN A 521 41.01 -9.39 16.74
N LEU A 522 40.67 -8.48 15.81
CA LEU A 522 40.05 -7.19 16.12
C LEU A 522 38.60 -7.37 16.61
N PHE A 523 37.86 -8.30 15.99
CA PHE A 523 36.48 -8.66 16.37
C PHE A 523 36.42 -9.21 17.81
N ASN A 524 37.30 -10.14 18.16
CA ASN A 524 37.36 -10.71 19.51
C ASN A 524 37.85 -9.71 20.57
N ALA A 525 38.80 -8.83 20.24
CA ALA A 525 39.29 -7.82 21.18
C ALA A 525 38.23 -6.76 21.54
N THR A 526 37.34 -6.45 20.59
CA THR A 526 36.26 -5.47 20.78
C THR A 526 35.15 -6.03 21.69
N PHE A 527 34.77 -7.30 21.49
CA PHE A 527 33.78 -7.96 22.35
C PHE A 527 34.31 -8.30 23.75
N ALA A 528 35.61 -8.58 23.91
CA ALA A 528 36.23 -8.77 25.21
C ALA A 528 36.28 -7.48 26.05
N ARG A 529 36.43 -6.31 25.40
CA ARG A 529 36.38 -4.99 26.07
C ARG A 529 34.95 -4.56 26.44
N ALA A 530 33.94 -5.05 25.72
CA ALA A 530 32.53 -4.77 25.99
C ALA A 530 31.92 -5.64 27.12
N GLY A 531 32.70 -6.51 27.77
CA GLY A 531 32.26 -7.25 28.97
C GLY A 531 31.26 -8.40 28.71
N VAL A 532 31.02 -8.78 27.46
CA VAL A 532 30.00 -9.78 27.06
C VAL A 532 30.42 -11.23 27.35
N TYR A 533 31.70 -11.48 27.66
CA TYR A 533 32.18 -12.81 28.08
C TYR A 533 32.80 -12.75 29.47
N ARG A 534 32.08 -13.27 30.47
CA ARG A 534 32.59 -13.51 31.82
C ARG A 534 32.67 -15.01 32.11
N GLU A 535 33.39 -15.78 31.30
CA GLU A 535 33.72 -17.17 31.64
C GLU A 535 35.06 -17.57 31.01
N ARG A 536 35.91 -18.25 31.79
CA ARG A 536 37.28 -18.63 31.40
C ARG A 536 37.23 -19.73 30.34
N LEU A 537 38.19 -19.69 29.42
CA LEU A 537 38.38 -20.62 28.28
C LEU A 537 38.48 -22.12 28.63
N GLU A 538 38.51 -22.51 29.90
CA GLU A 538 38.70 -23.89 30.35
C GLU A 538 37.41 -24.74 30.32
N ASP A 539 36.22 -24.12 30.21
CA ASP A 539 34.93 -24.83 30.27
C ASP A 539 34.41 -25.37 28.92
N PHE A 540 35.15 -25.19 27.82
CA PHE A 540 34.76 -25.63 26.46
C PHE A 540 34.79 -27.16 26.24
N HIS A 541 35.08 -27.96 27.27
CA HIS A 541 35.40 -29.39 27.13
C HIS A 541 34.25 -30.38 27.38
N ARG A 542 32.99 -29.94 27.55
CA ARG A 542 31.85 -30.86 27.79
C ARG A 542 30.75 -30.76 26.71
N PRO A 543 30.64 -31.75 25.79
CA PRO A 543 29.64 -31.76 24.71
C PRO A 543 28.18 -31.81 25.17
N GLU A 544 27.95 -32.22 26.43
CA GLU A 544 26.62 -32.47 27.00
C GLU A 544 25.86 -31.17 27.33
N ARG A 545 26.56 -30.04 27.52
CA ARG A 545 25.93 -28.74 27.86
C ARG A 545 25.27 -28.02 26.67
N TYR A 546 25.57 -28.43 25.44
CA TYR A 546 25.10 -27.75 24.22
C TYR A 546 24.11 -28.59 23.40
N GLY A 547 23.54 -29.66 23.98
CA GLY A 547 22.50 -30.46 23.32
C GLY A 547 22.95 -31.24 22.09
N ILE A 548 24.25 -31.52 21.93
CA ILE A 548 24.82 -32.21 20.75
C ILE A 548 24.77 -33.76 20.90
N ALA A 549 24.10 -34.27 21.94
CA ALA A 549 23.94 -35.70 22.17
C ALA A 549 22.94 -36.31 21.18
N GLY A 550 23.43 -36.66 19.97
CA GLY A 550 22.65 -37.42 18.98
C GLY A 550 23.14 -37.30 17.54
N LEU A 551 23.91 -36.27 17.20
CA LEU A 551 24.30 -35.98 15.82
C LEU A 551 25.68 -36.54 15.47
N ARG A 552 25.72 -37.79 14.99
CA ARG A 552 26.97 -38.50 14.60
C ARG A 552 27.87 -37.74 13.60
N PRO A 553 27.38 -36.93 12.64
CA PRO A 553 28.25 -36.16 11.74
C PRO A 553 29.05 -35.06 12.48
N CYS A 554 28.43 -34.42 13.48
CA CYS A 554 29.03 -33.32 14.24
C CYS A 554 30.14 -33.81 15.18
N GLN A 555 30.02 -35.02 15.73
CA GLN A 555 31.06 -35.65 16.54
C GLN A 555 32.35 -35.94 15.74
N ARG A 556 32.23 -36.23 14.43
CA ARG A 556 33.38 -36.50 13.57
C ARG A 556 34.16 -35.22 13.25
N ILE A 557 33.45 -34.12 12.98
CA ILE A 557 34.05 -32.79 12.77
C ILE A 557 34.73 -32.29 14.05
N TRP A 558 34.07 -32.44 15.21
CA TRP A 558 34.62 -32.04 16.51
C TRP A 558 35.88 -32.84 16.90
N ARG A 559 35.91 -34.16 16.67
CA ARG A 559 37.11 -35.01 16.89
C ARG A 559 38.27 -34.71 15.93
N THR A 560 37.98 -34.12 14.77
CA THR A 560 39.00 -33.72 13.79
C THR A 560 39.60 -32.37 14.19
N TRP A 561 38.76 -31.46 14.70
CA TRP A 561 39.19 -30.18 15.26
C TRP A 561 40.06 -30.35 16.52
N ASN A 562 39.67 -31.22 17.46
CA ASN A 562 40.42 -31.46 18.71
C ASN A 562 41.80 -32.14 18.46
N ARG A 563 41.91 -32.97 17.41
CA ARG A 563 43.20 -33.59 17.03
C ARG A 563 44.17 -32.61 16.37
N ASN A 564 43.66 -31.60 15.66
CA ASN A 564 44.49 -30.56 15.05
C ASN A 564 44.93 -29.53 16.09
N ALA A 565 44.06 -29.18 17.05
CA ALA A 565 44.40 -28.26 18.15
C ALA A 565 45.49 -28.82 19.09
N GLN A 566 45.56 -30.13 19.30
CA GLN A 566 46.65 -30.75 20.10
C GLN A 566 47.99 -30.85 19.34
N ARG A 567 47.98 -30.81 18.00
CA ARG A 567 49.22 -30.80 17.19
C ARG A 567 49.90 -29.43 17.22
N ASP A 568 49.14 -28.36 17.24
CA ASP A 568 49.66 -26.98 17.25
C ASP A 568 50.12 -26.49 18.64
N HIS A 569 49.94 -27.29 19.69
CA HIS A 569 50.47 -26.99 21.03
C HIS A 569 51.86 -27.59 21.33
N ARG A 570 52.50 -28.24 20.34
CA ARG A 570 53.89 -28.75 20.44
C ARG A 570 54.83 -28.23 19.34
N ALA A 571 54.49 -27.13 18.66
CA ALA A 571 55.36 -26.46 17.70
C ALA A 571 55.68 -25.03 18.16
#